data_AF-A0A227IRE9-F1
#
_entry.id   AF-A0A227IRE9-F1
#
_cell.length_a   1.000
_cell.length_b   1.000
_cell.length_c   1.000
_cell.angle_alpha   90.00
_cell.angle_beta   90.00
_cell.angle_gamma   90.00
#
_symmetry.space_group_name_H-M   'P 1'
#
loop_
_entity.id
_entity.type
_entity.pdbx_description
1 polymer ?
#
loop_
_entity_poly.entity_id
_entity_poly.type
_entity_poly.pdbx_seq_one_letter_code
_entity_poly.pdbx_strand_id
1 'polypeptide(L)'
;QLNKYIYTYLTAGSFLDSIELIGTAGQDNISVTKSRSILLPTPPLREQKRIVNKVHELFLLCNSLKMRLRKRQELKLCITDT
;
A
#
# COMPACT_ATOMS: atom_id res chain seq x y z
N GLN A 1 -8.96 17.50 2.59
CA GLN A 1 -9.26 16.15 2.08
C GLN A 1 -8.13 15.75 1.12
N LEU A 2 -7.35 14.70 1.40
CA LEU A 2 -6.20 14.31 0.58
C LEU A 2 -6.67 13.61 -0.72
N ASN A 3 -6.03 13.88 -1.86
CA ASN A 3 -6.34 13.20 -3.12
C ASN A 3 -6.04 11.69 -2.98
N LYS A 4 -7.08 10.86 -3.07
CA LYS A 4 -6.98 9.40 -2.88
C LYS A 4 -5.99 8.74 -3.84
N TYR A 5 -5.90 9.23 -5.08
CA TYR A 5 -4.94 8.70 -6.04
C TYR A 5 -3.49 8.97 -5.63
N ILE A 6 -3.19 10.19 -5.18
CA ILE A 6 -1.85 10.55 -4.69
C ILE A 6 -1.49 9.68 -3.48
N TYR A 7 -2.43 9.51 -2.55
CA TYR A 7 -2.24 8.60 -1.41
C TYR A 7 -1.93 7.17 -1.86
N THR A 8 -2.75 6.61 -2.75
CA THR A 8 -2.55 5.24 -3.28
C THR A 8 -1.19 5.09 -3.97
N TYR A 9 -0.76 6.07 -4.77
CA TYR A 9 0.54 6.05 -5.44
C TYR A 9 1.70 6.12 -4.45
N LEU A 10 1.64 7.04 -3.49
CA LEU A 10 2.69 7.18 -2.48
C LEU A 10 2.79 5.95 -1.57
N THR A 11 1.67 5.32 -1.22
CA THR A 11 1.66 4.08 -0.43
C THR A 11 2.20 2.88 -1.21
N ALA A 12 2.02 2.85 -2.54
CA ALA A 12 2.61 1.79 -3.36
C ALA A 12 4.14 1.82 -3.34
N GLY A 13 4.75 3.00 -3.11
CA GLY A 13 6.20 3.13 -2.90
C GLY A 13 7.07 2.89 -4.12
N SER A 14 6.48 2.60 -5.30
CA SER A 14 7.23 2.29 -6.53
C SER A 14 8.13 3.42 -7.03
N PHE A 15 7.89 4.65 -6.57
CA PHE A 15 8.75 5.79 -6.88
C PHE A 15 10.05 5.79 -6.07
N LEU A 16 10.11 5.05 -4.95
CA LEU A 16 11.31 4.97 -4.11
C LEU A 16 12.47 4.28 -4.82
N ASP A 17 12.18 3.33 -5.72
CA ASP A 17 13.20 2.65 -6.54
C ASP A 17 14.01 3.64 -7.40
N SER A 18 13.42 4.80 -7.73
CA SER A 18 14.06 5.85 -8.53
C SER A 18 14.81 6.90 -7.70
N ILE A 19 14.83 6.77 -6.37
CA ILE A 19 15.40 7.75 -5.46
C ILE A 19 16.50 7.09 -4.65
N GLU A 20 17.71 7.64 -4.73
CA GLU A 20 18.77 7.27 -3.80
C GLU A 20 18.37 7.71 -2.38
N LEU A 21 18.00 6.73 -1.55
CA LEU A 21 17.71 6.96 -0.14
C LEU A 21 19.02 7.21 0.61
N ILE A 22 18.97 8.08 1.63
CA ILE A 22 20.12 8.35 2.51
C ILE A 22 19.82 7.64 3.82
N GLY A 23 20.59 6.61 4.17
CA GLY A 23 20.34 5.84 5.37
C GLY A 23 21.60 5.21 5.97
N THR A 24 21.68 5.21 7.29
CA THR A 24 22.60 4.37 8.08
C THR A 24 21.79 3.24 8.70
N ALA A 25 22.23 1.99 8.51
CA ALA A 25 21.75 0.79 9.20
C ALA A 25 20.23 0.73 9.48
N GLY A 26 19.42 0.54 8.44
CA GLY A 26 18.00 0.19 8.56
C GLY A 26 17.01 1.35 8.64
N GLN A 27 17.47 2.61 8.56
CA GLN A 27 16.60 3.78 8.42
C GLN A 27 16.92 4.53 7.13
N ASP A 28 16.12 4.27 6.11
CA ASP A 28 16.17 5.03 4.86
C ASP A 28 15.44 6.36 5.02
N ASN A 29 16.14 7.45 4.73
CA ASN A 29 15.61 8.79 4.84
C ASN A 29 15.62 9.51 3.48
N ILE A 30 14.59 10.32 3.23
CA ILE A 30 14.46 11.12 2.01
C ILE A 30 14.71 12.58 2.37
N SER A 31 15.73 13.19 1.77
CA SER A 31 15.98 14.62 1.98
C SER A 31 14.83 15.46 1.39
N VAL A 32 14.60 16.66 1.97
CA VAL A 32 13.57 17.58 1.47
C VAL A 32 13.80 17.95 0.00
N THR A 33 15.05 18.04 -0.43
CA THR A 33 15.39 18.32 -1.83
C THR A 33 14.96 17.17 -2.74
N LYS A 34 15.24 15.92 -2.35
CA LYS A 34 14.87 14.72 -3.10
C LYS A 34 13.35 14.48 -3.09
N SER A 35 12.66 14.82 -2.01
CA SER A 35 11.20 14.71 -1.96
C SER A 35 10.50 15.68 -2.90
N ARG A 36 11.07 16.89 -3.10
CA ARG A 36 10.55 17.86 -4.08
C ARG A 36 10.75 17.45 -5.53
N SER A 37 11.74 16.60 -5.82
CA SER A 37 11.98 16.07 -7.17
C SER A 37 11.17 14.82 -7.51
N ILE A 38 10.31 14.34 -6.60
CA ILE A 38 9.47 13.17 -6.86
C ILE A 38 8.51 13.47 -8.01
N LEU A 39 8.63 12.70 -9.09
CA LEU A 39 7.69 12.76 -10.20
C LEU A 39 6.42 11.95 -9.84
N LEU A 40 5.30 12.66 -9.78
CA LEU A 40 3.98 12.05 -9.60
C LEU A 40 3.31 11.90 -10.97
N PRO A 41 3.05 10.68 -11.45
CA PRO A 41 2.27 10.50 -12.67
C PRO A 41 0.85 11.02 -12.44
N THR A 42 0.33 11.85 -13.34
CA THR A 42 -0.99 12.46 -13.22
C THR A 42 -1.88 12.04 -14.40
N PRO A 43 -2.39 10.79 -14.40
CA PRO A 43 -3.27 10.33 -15.47
C PRO A 43 -4.60 11.11 -15.46
N PRO A 44 -5.42 11.01 -16.51
CA PRO A 44 -6.73 11.66 -16.57
C PRO A 44 -7.62 11.31 -15.35
N LEU A 45 -8.52 12.21 -14.95
CA LEU A 45 -9.32 12.05 -13.73
C LEU A 45 -10.14 10.74 -13.70
N ARG A 46 -10.65 10.32 -14.86
CA ARG A 46 -11.37 9.04 -15.00
C ARG A 46 -10.46 7.86 -14.62
N GLU A 47 -9.20 7.91 -15.04
CA GLU A 47 -8.23 6.87 -14.81
C GLU A 47 -7.75 6.86 -13.35
N GLN A 48 -7.55 8.03 -12.75
CA GLN A 48 -7.28 8.14 -11.30
C GLN A 48 -8.37 7.44 -10.47
N LYS A 49 -9.64 7.67 -10.81
CA LYS A 49 -10.79 7.01 -10.14
C LYS A 49 -10.78 5.50 -10.37
N ARG A 50 -10.51 5.05 -11.60
CA ARG A 50 -10.45 3.62 -11.95
C ARG A 50 -9.39 2.89 -11.12
N ILE A 51 -8.19 3.47 -11.03
CA ILE A 51 -7.07 2.91 -10.26
C ILE A 51 -7.45 2.80 -8.78
N VAL A 52 -7.94 3.89 -8.17
CA VAL A 52 -8.32 3.91 -6.75
C VAL A 52 -9.39 2.85 -6.44
N ASN A 53 -10.43 2.74 -7.28
CA ASN A 53 -11.47 1.74 -7.10
C ASN A 53 -10.90 0.32 -7.19
N LYS A 54 -10.02 0.06 -8.18
CA LYS A 54 -9.46 -1.27 -8.35
C LYS A 54 -8.57 -1.69 -7.18
N VAL A 55 -7.73 -0.78 -6.69
CA VAL A 55 -6.89 -1.04 -5.51
C VAL A 55 -7.77 -1.33 -4.29
N HIS A 56 -8.84 -0.57 -4.10
CA HIS A 56 -9.78 -0.78 -3.00
C HIS A 56 -10.47 -2.15 -3.06
N GLU A 57 -10.97 -2.55 -4.23
CA GLU A 57 -11.55 -3.90 -4.44
C GLU A 57 -10.58 -5.01 -4.06
N LEU A 58 -9.33 -4.92 -4.52
CA LEU A 58 -8.28 -5.90 -4.23
C LEU A 58 -7.95 -5.96 -2.74
N PHE A 59 -7.91 -4.80 -2.08
CA PHE A 59 -7.66 -4.75 -0.64
C PHE A 59 -8.79 -5.40 0.17
N LEU A 60 -10.05 -5.17 -0.23
CA LEU A 60 -11.21 -5.84 0.38
C LEU A 60 -11.16 -7.36 0.20
N LEU A 61 -10.79 -7.83 -0.99
CA LEU A 61 -10.62 -9.26 -1.26
C LEU A 61 -9.54 -9.86 -0.36
N CYS A 62 -8.37 -9.22 -0.27
CA CYS A 62 -7.29 -9.65 0.61
C CYS A 62 -7.72 -9.71 2.08
N ASN A 63 -8.47 -8.72 2.56
CA ASN A 63 -8.99 -8.71 3.93
C ASN A 63 -9.97 -9.87 4.16
N SER A 64 -10.87 -10.13 3.22
CA SER A 64 -11.80 -11.27 3.29
C SER A 64 -11.04 -12.60 3.39
N LEU A 65 -10.01 -12.78 2.56
CA LEU A 65 -9.17 -13.99 2.59
C LEU A 65 -8.42 -14.12 3.92
N LYS A 66 -7.81 -13.05 4.43
CA LYS A 66 -7.13 -13.03 5.73
C LYS A 66 -8.08 -13.41 6.88
N MET A 67 -9.32 -12.89 6.88
CA MET A 67 -10.31 -13.24 7.89
C MET A 67 -10.68 -14.73 7.84
N ARG A 68 -10.89 -15.28 6.64
CA ARG A 68 -11.20 -16.72 6.48
C ARG A 68 -10.05 -17.61 6.98
N LEU A 69 -8.81 -17.22 6.71
CA LEU A 69 -7.63 -17.94 7.17
C LEU A 69 -7.51 -17.91 8.71
N ARG A 70 -7.70 -16.73 9.33
CA ARG A 70 -7.69 -16.60 10.80
C ARG A 70 -8.78 -17.45 11.46
N LYS A 71 -10.02 -17.38 10.97
CA LYS A 71 -11.13 -18.18 11.48
C LYS A 71 -10.85 -19.69 11.40
N ARG A 72 -10.20 -20.15 10.33
CA ARG A 72 -9.80 -21.56 10.19
C ARG A 72 -8.73 -21.95 11.20
N GLN A 73 -7.76 -21.08 11.47
CA GLN A 73 -6.71 -21.32 12.46
C GLN A 73 -7.28 -21.38 13.89
N GLU A 74 -8.16 -20.44 14.23
CA GLU A 74 -8.86 -20.40 15.53
C GLU A 74 -9.71 -21.66 15.76
N LEU A 75 -10.49 -22.08 14.76
CA LEU A 75 -11.29 -23.30 14.85
C LEU A 75 -10.40 -24.53 15.04
N LYS A 76 -9.27 -24.61 14.32
CA LYS A 76 -8.33 -25.73 14.46
C LYS A 76 -7.77 -25.82 15.88
N LEU A 77 -7.44 -24.69 16.50
CA LEU A 77 -6.95 -24.67 17.89
C LEU A 77 -8.03 -25.17 18.87
N CYS A 78 -9.25 -24.64 18.74
CA CYS A 78 -10.37 -25.00 19.62
C CYS A 78 -10.73 -26.50 19.61
N ILE A 79 -10.62 -27.16 18.46
CA ILE A 79 -10.95 -28.60 18.34
C ILE A 79 -9.78 -29.51 18.73
N THR A 80 -8.56 -29.00 18.83
CA THR A 80 -7.39 -29.77 19.29
C THR A 80 -7.19 -29.72 20.81
N ASP A 81 -7.87 -28.79 21.49
CA ASP A 81 -7.86 -28.65 22.95
C ASP A 81 -8.95 -29.48 23.66
N THR A 82 -9.77 -30.22 22.89
CA THR A 82 -10.78 -31.20 23.35
C THR A 82 -10.37 -32.61 22.99
#